data_AF-A0AAV8ZDL7-F1
#
_entry.id   AF-A0AAV8ZDL7-F1
#
_cell.length_a   1.000
_cell.length_b   1.000
_cell.length_c   1.000
_cell.angle_alpha   90.00
_cell.angle_beta   90.00
_cell.angle_gamma   90.00
#
_symmetry.space_group_name_H-M   'P 1'
#
loop_
_entity.id
_entity.type
_entity.pdbx_description
1 polymer ?
#
loop_
_entity_poly.entity_id
_entity_poly.type
_entity_poly.pdbx_seq_one_letter_code
_entity_poly.pdbx_strand_id
1 'polypeptide(L)' 'MSKAANKTRKINLESVCRACLSERGHLRDIHSTKIPKMMESCASVQVCENDGLPGRILCIMLPLDYKIVYLQKETGKK' A
#
# COMPACT_ATOMS: atom_id res chain seq x y z
N MET A 1 -12.80 35.54 -8.66
CA MET A 1 -12.06 34.25 -8.80
C MET A 1 -11.25 34.04 -7.52
N SER A 2 -11.70 33.13 -6.65
CA SER A 2 -11.02 32.89 -5.36
C SER A 2 -9.79 32.01 -5.58
N LYS A 3 -8.59 32.56 -5.34
CA LYS A 3 -7.33 31.81 -5.34
C LYS A 3 -7.37 30.79 -4.20
N ALA A 4 -7.42 29.49 -4.51
CA ALA A 4 -7.21 28.45 -3.53
C ALA A 4 -5.77 28.56 -3.01
N ALA A 5 -5.59 28.96 -1.75
CA ALA A 5 -4.28 28.95 -1.11
C ALA A 5 -3.79 27.50 -1.03
N ASN A 6 -2.74 27.16 -1.78
CA ASN A 6 -2.14 25.84 -1.76
C ASN A 6 -1.39 25.66 -0.43
N LYS A 7 -2.08 25.07 0.55
CA LYS A 7 -1.52 24.79 1.88
C LYS A 7 -0.83 23.44 1.84
N THR A 8 0.50 23.46 1.69
CA THR A 8 1.32 22.26 1.83
C THR A 8 1.34 21.83 3.29
N ARG A 9 1.08 20.54 3.54
CA ARG A 9 1.21 19.90 4.86
C ARG A 9 2.36 18.91 4.83
N LYS A 10 3.13 18.86 5.90
CA LYS A 10 4.13 17.79 6.10
C LYS A 10 3.40 16.51 6.48
N ILE A 11 3.69 15.41 5.80
CA ILE A 11 3.14 14.08 6.06
C ILE A 11 4.27 13.24 6.65
N ASN A 12 4.01 12.51 7.73
CA ASN A 12 4.96 11.55 8.26
C ASN A 12 4.79 10.22 7.53
N LEU A 13 5.81 9.81 6.75
CA LEU A 13 5.77 8.57 5.98
C LEU A 13 5.73 7.31 6.85
N GLU A 14 6.14 7.41 8.12
CA GLU A 14 6.10 6.30 9.08
C GLU A 14 4.68 6.00 9.57
N SER A 15 3.76 6.95 9.47
CA SER A 15 2.39 6.85 9.98
C SER A 15 1.33 6.96 8.87
N VAL A 16 1.70 6.67 7.63
CA VAL A 16 0.81 6.80 6.47
C VAL A 16 0.77 5.51 5.66
N CYS A 17 -0.38 5.24 5.02
CA CYS A 17 -0.55 4.12 4.12
C CYS A 17 0.12 4.36 2.77
N ARG A 18 0.95 3.41 2.32
CA ARG A 18 1.57 3.37 0.99
C ARG A 18 0.57 3.51 -0.15
N ALA A 19 -0.57 2.82 -0.05
CA ALA A 19 -1.52 2.71 -1.15
C ALA A 19 -2.44 3.92 -1.31
N CYS A 20 -2.80 4.59 -0.21
CA CYS A 20 -3.83 5.65 -0.22
C CYS A 20 -3.41 6.95 0.46
N LEU A 21 -2.17 7.04 0.97
CA LEU A 21 -1.62 8.21 1.66
C LEU A 21 -2.48 8.70 2.85
N SER A 22 -3.28 7.80 3.42
CA SER A 22 -4.10 8.05 4.61
C SER A 22 -3.32 7.70 5.87
N GLU A 23 -3.43 8.56 6.88
CA GLU A 23 -2.92 8.34 8.25
C GLU A 23 -3.97 7.68 9.15
N ARG A 24 -5.15 7.37 8.60
CA ARG A 24 -6.29 6.83 9.37
C ARG A 24 -6.31 5.30 9.31
N GLY A 25 -6.63 4.67 10.44
CA GLY A 25 -6.90 3.23 10.55
C GLY A 25 -5.69 2.41 11.02
N HIS A 26 -5.84 1.07 11.03
CA HIS A 26 -4.78 0.16 11.43
C HIS A 26 -3.79 -0.08 10.29
N LEU A 27 -2.59 0.46 10.46
CA LEU A 27 -1.45 0.30 9.55
C LEU A 27 -0.59 -0.90 9.98
N ARG A 28 -0.19 -1.71 9.02
CA ARG A 28 0.74 -2.83 9.21
C ARG A 28 2.00 -2.62 8.37
N ASP A 29 3.12 -3.10 8.87
CA ASP A 29 4.37 -3.13 8.12
C ASP A 29 4.22 -4.00 6.86
N ILE A 30 4.55 -3.40 5.71
CA ILE A 30 4.52 -4.05 4.39
C ILE A 30 5.56 -5.17 4.31
N HIS A 31 6.75 -4.99 4.90
CA HIS A 31 7.87 -5.93 4.76
C HIS A 31 7.70 -7.18 5.63
N SER A 32 6.87 -7.11 6.68
CA SER A 32 6.69 -8.20 7.64
C SER A 32 5.95 -9.45 7.10
N THR A 33 5.45 -9.43 5.86
CA THR A 33 4.55 -10.49 5.34
C THR A 33 4.66 -10.68 3.81
N LYS A 34 3.74 -11.44 3.20
CA LYS A 34 3.63 -11.66 1.74
C LYS A 34 3.09 -10.44 0.96
N ILE A 35 2.86 -9.30 1.63
CA ILE A 35 2.30 -8.08 1.02
C ILE A 35 3.14 -7.57 -0.17
N PRO A 36 4.49 -7.53 -0.13
CA PRO A 36 5.29 -7.01 -1.24
C PRO A 36 5.04 -7.78 -2.53
N LYS A 37 5.12 -9.12 -2.46
CA LYS A 37 4.83 -10.02 -3.60
C LYS A 37 3.41 -9.86 -4.13
N MET A 38 2.46 -9.61 -3.23
CA MET A 38 1.06 -9.39 -3.58
C MET A 38 0.87 -8.07 -4.33
N MET A 39 1.52 -6.99 -3.87
CA MET A 39 1.50 -5.68 -4.53
C MET A 39 2.18 -5.73 -5.91
N GLU A 40 3.32 -6.42 -6.01
CA GLU A 40 4.01 -6.68 -7.28
C GLU A 40 3.11 -7.46 -8.25
N SER A 41 2.44 -8.51 -7.76
CA SER A 41 1.59 -9.36 -8.60
C SER A 41 0.29 -8.70 -9.05
N CYS A 42 -0.32 -7.88 -8.19
CA CYS A 42 -1.66 -7.32 -8.44
C CYS A 42 -1.61 -5.93 -9.08
N ALA A 43 -0.59 -5.13 -8.77
CA ALA A 43 -0.49 -3.74 -9.20
C ALA A 43 0.80 -3.44 -9.97
N SER A 44 1.67 -4.42 -10.21
CA SER A 44 2.99 -4.24 -10.83
C SER A 44 3.83 -3.18 -10.09
N VAL A 45 3.61 -3.04 -8.78
CA VAL A 45 4.33 -2.11 -7.91
C VAL A 45 5.44 -2.86 -7.22
N GLN A 46 6.68 -2.49 -7.51
CA GLN A 46 7.85 -2.98 -6.78
C GLN A 46 7.91 -2.34 -5.39
N VAL A 47 8.16 -3.15 -4.38
CA VAL A 47 8.33 -2.69 -3.00
C VAL A 47 9.72 -3.07 -2.54
N CYS A 48 10.55 -2.07 -2.24
CA CYS A 48 11.90 -2.28 -1.73
C CYS A 48 12.04 -1.68 -0.34
N GLU A 49 12.83 -2.33 0.52
CA GLU A 49 13.24 -1.71 1.78
C GLU A 49 14.04 -0.44 1.47
N ASN A 50 13.74 0.65 2.17
CA ASN A 50 14.42 1.95 2.04
C ASN A 50 14.22 2.70 0.71
N ASP A 51 13.10 2.49 0.01
CA ASP A 51 12.76 3.24 -1.22
C ASP A 51 12.27 4.68 -0.99
N GLY A 52 12.37 5.18 0.25
CA GLY A 52 11.95 6.53 0.62
C GLY A 52 10.43 6.75 0.62
N LEU A 53 9.65 5.66 0.56
CA LEU A 53 8.20 5.70 0.53
C LEU A 53 7.61 5.03 1.79
N PRO A 54 6.30 5.19 2.06
CA PRO A 54 5.70 4.68 3.30
C PRO A 54 5.89 3.17 3.46
N GLY A 55 6.47 2.73 4.58
CA GLY A 55 6.69 1.31 4.88
C GLY A 55 5.44 0.58 5.39
N ARG A 56 4.29 1.25 5.47
CA ARG A 56 3.06 0.69 6.05
C ARG A 56 1.88 0.70 5.09
N ILE A 57 0.98 -0.25 5.24
CA ILE A 57 -0.26 -0.35 4.47
C ILE A 57 -1.45 -0.55 5.41
N LEU A 58 -2.61 -0.03 5.01
CA LEU A 58 -3.84 -0.25 5.76
C LEU A 58 -4.25 -1.72 5.72
N CYS A 59 -4.57 -2.28 6.89
CA CYS A 59 -5.06 -3.65 7.00
C CYS A 59 -6.31 -3.92 6.17
N ILE A 60 -7.14 -2.90 5.90
CA ILE A 60 -8.34 -2.99 5.06
C ILE A 60 -8.07 -2.97 3.55
N MET A 61 -6.86 -2.57 3.13
CA MET A 61 -6.42 -2.66 1.73
C MET A 61 -5.89 -4.06 1.39
N LEU A 62 -5.67 -4.88 2.42
CA LEU A 62 -5.18 -6.26 2.33
C LEU A 62 -6.25 -7.37 2.21
N PRO A 63 -7.48 -7.27 2.78
CA PRO A 63 -8.35 -8.42 2.86
C PRO A 63 -9.32 -8.45 1.67
N LEU A 64 -9.47 -9.65 1.12
CA LEU A 64 -10.40 -10.06 0.05
C LEU A 64 -9.85 -9.91 -1.37
N ASP A 65 -9.78 -8.72 -1.97
CA ASP A 65 -9.44 -8.63 -3.40
C ASP A 65 -8.03 -9.11 -3.72
N TYR A 66 -7.04 -8.65 -2.96
CA TYR A 66 -5.66 -9.03 -3.22
C TYR A 66 -5.35 -10.49 -2.87
N LYS A 67 -6.01 -11.07 -1.85
CA LYS A 67 -5.84 -12.49 -1.51
C LYS A 67 -6.47 -13.39 -2.57
N ILE A 68 -7.65 -13.02 -3.11
CA ILE A 68 -8.30 -13.75 -4.20
C ILE A 68 -7.43 -13.68 -5.46
N VAL A 69 -6.98 -12.48 -5.86
CA VAL A 69 -6.13 -12.31 -7.05
C VAL A 69 -4.78 -13.03 -6.90
N TYR A 70 -4.15 -12.94 -5.72
CA TYR A 70 -2.90 -13.64 -5.45
C TYR A 70 -3.07 -15.17 -5.47
N LEU A 71 -4.11 -15.69 -4.82
CA LEU A 71 -4.40 -17.13 -4.83
C LEU A 71 -4.77 -17.61 -6.25
N GLN A 72 -5.57 -16.86 -7.00
CA GLN A 72 -5.89 -17.19 -8.41
C GLN A 72 -4.63 -17.26 -9.28
N LYS A 73 -3.64 -16.40 -9.05
CA LYS A 73 -2.36 -16.46 -9.76
C LYS A 73 -1.46 -17.62 -9.32
N GLU A 74 -1.43 -17.99 -8.04
CA GLU A 74 -0.66 -19.17 -7.59
C GLU A 74 -1.33 -20.49 -8.00
N THR A 75 -2.67 -20.56 -8.03
CA THR A 75 -3.41 -21.76 -8.44
C THR A 75 -3.60 -21.82 -9.95
N GLY A 76 -2.58 -21.51 -10.75
CA GLY A 76 -2.57 -21.71 -12.20
C GLY A 76 -2.85 -23.16 -12.60
N LYS A 77 -4.10 -23.60 -12.50
CA LYS A 77 -4.68 -24.60 -13.37
C LYS A 77 -4.87 -23.90 -14.71
N LYS A 78 -3.91 -24.18 -15.59
CA LYS A 78 -4.04 -24.07 -17.04
C LYS A 78 -5.40 -24.57 -17.51
#